data_AF-A0A212L5Z7-F1
#
_entry.id   AF-A0A212L5Z7-F1
#
_cell.length_a   1.000
_cell.length_b   1.000
_cell.length_c   1.000
_cell.angle_alpha   90.00
_cell.angle_beta   90.00
_cell.angle_gamma   90.00
#
_symmetry.space_group_name_H-M   'P 1'
#
loop_
_entity.id
_entity.type
_entity.pdbx_description
1 polymer ?
#
loop_
_entity_poly.entity_id
_entity_poly.type
_entity_poly.pdbx_seq_one_letter_code
_entity_poly.pdbx_strand_id
1 'polypeptide(L)'
;MTEAELLLLVHQLMPADGTIDKGTLGEAAAAPGAYALILHLAVPVRFSRTGMASASLSGWYVYAGSARGSGGIRARLRRHFRPGKTVHWHVDELTNAADRLLALAYPQGAECDIVDRLLRSSLFQPALRRFGSSDCKRCPAHLLKPVPDMLGTRYGSAAEPPELFR
;
A
#
# COMPACT_ATOMS: atom_id res chain seq x y z
N MET A 1 5.97 14.01 -4.97
CA MET A 1 5.95 12.68 -4.33
C MET A 1 6.77 11.73 -5.16
N THR A 2 7.98 11.45 -4.71
CA THR A 2 8.88 10.43 -5.24
C THR A 2 8.69 9.11 -4.49
N GLU A 3 9.30 8.03 -4.98
CA GLU A 3 9.31 6.74 -4.29
C GLU A 3 9.95 6.84 -2.90
N ALA A 4 11.10 7.52 -2.81
CA ALA A 4 11.85 7.69 -1.56
C ALA A 4 11.06 8.49 -0.52
N GLU A 5 10.41 9.58 -0.93
CA GLU A 5 9.55 10.39 -0.05
C GLU A 5 8.39 9.54 0.52
N LEU A 6 7.73 8.75 -0.33
CA LEU A 6 6.61 7.91 0.10
C LEU A 6 7.06 6.79 1.02
N LEU A 7 8.17 6.12 0.71
CA LEU A 7 8.73 5.08 1.56
C LEU A 7 9.10 5.62 2.93
N LEU A 8 9.75 6.79 2.99
CA LEU A 8 10.12 7.44 4.25
C LEU A 8 8.88 7.71 5.10
N LEU A 9 7.82 8.27 4.50
CA LEU A 9 6.56 8.53 5.20
C LEU A 9 5.90 7.26 5.73
N VAL A 10 5.83 6.21 4.91
CA VAL A 10 5.20 4.96 5.32
C VAL A 10 6.02 4.31 6.44
N HIS A 11 7.35 4.29 6.36
CA HIS A 11 8.23 3.76 7.43
C HIS A 11 8.11 4.56 8.74
N GLN A 12 8.01 5.89 8.68
CA GLN A 12 7.80 6.72 9.87
C GLN A 12 6.46 6.40 10.56
N LEU A 13 5.41 6.13 9.78
CA LEU A 13 4.09 5.82 10.32
C LEU A 13 4.00 4.36 10.78
N MET A 14 4.58 3.45 10.03
CA MET A 14 4.56 2.00 10.21
C MET A 14 5.97 1.44 9.96
N PRO A 15 6.81 1.36 11.00
CA PRO A 15 8.15 0.81 10.87
C PRO A 15 8.12 -0.65 10.41
N ALA A 16 8.98 -0.98 9.46
CA ALA A 16 9.22 -2.35 8.99
C ALA A 16 10.71 -2.64 8.95
N ASP A 17 11.10 -3.91 9.04
CA ASP A 17 12.51 -4.33 9.07
C ASP A 17 13.28 -3.99 7.78
N GLY A 18 12.56 -3.75 6.68
CA GLY A 18 13.15 -3.36 5.41
C GLY A 18 12.11 -3.25 4.30
N THR A 19 12.61 -2.93 3.11
CA THR A 19 11.81 -2.84 1.88
C THR A 19 12.12 -4.02 0.99
N ILE A 20 11.08 -4.65 0.44
CA ILE A 20 11.15 -5.80 -0.43
C ILE A 20 10.83 -5.36 -1.86
N ASP A 21 11.68 -5.73 -2.81
CA ASP A 21 11.48 -5.56 -4.25
C ASP A 21 11.49 -6.92 -4.96
N LYS A 22 11.44 -6.90 -6.29
CA LYS A 22 11.43 -8.13 -7.12
C LYS A 22 12.68 -9.00 -6.91
N GLY A 23 13.84 -8.39 -6.69
CA GLY A 23 15.11 -9.07 -6.45
C GLY A 23 15.21 -9.66 -5.04
N THR A 24 14.60 -9.03 -4.05
CA THR A 24 14.67 -9.45 -2.63
C THR A 24 13.46 -10.24 -2.13
N LEU A 25 12.52 -10.64 -2.99
CA LEU A 25 11.36 -11.48 -2.64
C LEU A 25 11.70 -12.77 -1.87
N GLY A 26 12.92 -13.30 -2.03
CA GLY A 26 13.39 -14.47 -1.29
C GLY A 26 13.53 -14.23 0.21
N GLU A 27 13.84 -13.00 0.59
CA GLU A 27 14.12 -12.56 1.96
C GLU A 27 12.82 -12.28 2.75
N ALA A 28 11.70 -12.11 2.05
CA ALA A 28 10.41 -11.89 2.68
C ALA A 28 10.02 -13.02 3.64
N ALA A 29 9.37 -12.65 4.74
CA ALA A 29 8.94 -13.58 5.79
C ALA A 29 8.03 -14.69 5.24
N ALA A 30 8.37 -15.94 5.58
CA ALA A 30 7.59 -17.14 5.28
C ALA A 30 6.37 -17.34 6.18
N ALA A 31 5.85 -16.27 6.78
CA ALA A 31 4.95 -16.33 7.91
C ALA A 31 3.60 -15.66 7.61
N PRO A 32 2.53 -16.03 8.33
CA PRO A 32 1.28 -15.28 8.31
C PRO A 32 1.47 -13.83 8.78
N GLY A 33 0.69 -12.92 8.22
CA GLY A 33 0.67 -11.51 8.66
C GLY A 33 0.06 -10.59 7.63
N ALA A 34 0.54 -9.35 7.62
CA ALA A 34 0.13 -8.31 6.69
C ALA A 34 1.32 -7.78 5.88
N TYR A 35 1.02 -7.05 4.83
CA TYR A 35 2.00 -6.35 4.01
C TYR A 35 1.38 -5.05 3.48
N ALA A 36 2.25 -4.07 3.21
CA ALA A 36 1.90 -2.90 2.44
C ALA A 36 2.59 -3.00 1.07
N LEU A 37 1.86 -2.86 -0.03
CA LEU A 37 2.44 -2.64 -1.35
C LEU A 37 2.53 -1.14 -1.59
N ILE A 38 3.70 -0.65 -1.97
CA ILE A 38 3.90 0.70 -2.50
C ILE A 38 3.99 0.56 -4.01
N LEU A 39 3.09 1.21 -4.74
CA LEU A 39 3.05 1.08 -6.20
C LEU A 39 2.81 2.41 -6.89
N HIS A 40 3.43 2.57 -8.06
CA HIS A 40 3.23 3.71 -8.95
C HIS A 40 2.54 3.26 -10.23
N LEU A 41 1.60 4.09 -10.70
CA LEU A 41 0.91 3.93 -11.97
C LEU A 41 1.25 5.14 -12.86
N ALA A 42 2.25 5.00 -13.72
CA ALA A 42 2.67 6.05 -14.66
C ALA A 42 1.57 6.44 -15.64
N VAL A 43 0.69 5.51 -15.99
CA VAL A 43 -0.47 5.74 -16.86
C VAL A 43 -1.77 5.43 -16.12
N PRO A 44 -2.88 6.13 -16.45
CA PRO A 44 -4.15 5.88 -15.79
C PRO A 44 -4.67 4.46 -16.05
N VAL A 45 -4.95 3.72 -14.98
CA VAL A 45 -5.55 2.39 -15.02
C VAL A 45 -7.06 2.53 -14.82
N ARG A 46 -7.84 1.90 -15.69
CA ARG A 46 -9.30 1.80 -15.58
C ARG A 46 -9.68 0.37 -15.19
N PHE A 47 -10.57 0.23 -14.23
CA PHE A 47 -11.00 -1.09 -13.78
C PHE A 47 -12.08 -1.67 -14.68
N SER A 48 -11.97 -2.96 -14.95
CA SER A 48 -12.95 -3.70 -15.75
C SER A 48 -14.17 -4.17 -14.94
N ARG A 49 -14.07 -4.23 -13.60
CA ARG A 49 -15.14 -4.75 -12.73
C ARG A 49 -16.26 -3.73 -12.50
N THR A 50 -17.49 -4.24 -12.54
CA THR A 50 -18.73 -3.51 -12.21
C THR A 50 -18.65 -2.91 -10.80
N GLY A 51 -19.04 -1.64 -10.68
CA GLY A 51 -18.98 -0.85 -9.44
C GLY A 51 -17.71 -0.01 -9.24
N MET A 52 -16.66 -0.22 -10.04
CA MET A 52 -15.42 0.59 -10.04
C MET A 52 -15.04 1.15 -11.42
N ALA A 53 -15.86 0.86 -12.44
CA ALA A 53 -15.56 1.12 -13.85
C ALA A 53 -15.39 2.61 -14.21
N SER A 54 -15.94 3.55 -13.42
CA SER A 54 -15.76 4.98 -13.62
C SER A 54 -14.47 5.54 -13.02
N ALA A 55 -13.80 4.79 -12.14
CA ALA A 55 -12.57 5.23 -11.50
C ALA A 55 -11.38 5.07 -12.44
N SER A 56 -10.52 6.09 -12.46
CA SER A 56 -9.22 6.06 -13.14
C SER A 56 -8.14 6.39 -12.13
N LEU A 57 -7.18 5.48 -11.96
CA LEU A 57 -6.11 5.61 -10.97
C LEU A 57 -4.76 5.82 -11.66
N SER A 58 -4.03 6.84 -11.23
CA SER A 58 -2.67 7.17 -11.65
C SER A 58 -1.87 7.77 -10.49
N GLY A 59 -0.55 7.63 -10.53
CA GLY A 59 0.35 8.09 -9.48
C GLY A 59 0.61 7.05 -8.40
N TRP A 60 0.93 7.50 -7.19
CA TRP A 60 1.39 6.65 -6.09
C TRP A 60 0.26 6.16 -5.19
N TYR A 61 0.35 4.91 -4.77
CA TYR A 61 -0.60 4.27 -3.87
C TYR A 61 0.09 3.38 -2.83
N VAL A 62 -0.57 3.22 -1.70
CA VAL A 62 -0.25 2.21 -0.69
C VAL A 62 -1.44 1.27 -0.56
N TYR A 63 -1.22 -0.02 -0.77
CA TYR A 63 -2.23 -1.05 -0.59
C TYR A 63 -1.89 -1.92 0.62
N ALA A 64 -2.81 -2.03 1.58
CA ALA A 64 -2.68 -2.95 2.70
C ALA A 64 -3.35 -4.30 2.38
N GLY A 65 -2.63 -5.39 2.57
CA GLY A 65 -3.15 -6.73 2.34
C GLY A 65 -2.73 -7.73 3.40
N SER A 66 -3.48 -8.82 3.48
CA SER A 66 -3.25 -9.92 4.41
C SER A 66 -2.77 -11.20 3.70
N ALA A 67 -1.92 -11.93 4.40
CA ALA A 67 -1.34 -13.18 3.94
C ALA A 67 -1.50 -14.24 5.04
N ARG A 68 -2.65 -14.93 5.03
CA ARG A 68 -2.98 -16.01 5.98
C ARG A 68 -2.94 -17.42 5.37
N GLY A 69 -2.67 -17.52 4.07
CA GLY A 69 -2.58 -18.79 3.36
C GLY A 69 -1.19 -19.44 3.44
N SER A 70 -1.05 -20.59 2.79
CA SER A 70 0.22 -21.32 2.69
C SER A 70 1.34 -20.44 2.11
N GLY A 71 2.51 -20.51 2.72
CA GLY A 71 3.68 -19.72 2.35
C GLY A 71 3.65 -18.24 2.78
N GLY A 72 2.57 -17.79 3.44
CA GLY A 72 2.52 -16.51 4.15
C GLY A 72 2.76 -15.28 3.28
N ILE A 73 3.33 -14.23 3.88
CA ILE A 73 3.63 -12.96 3.25
C ILE A 73 4.46 -13.17 1.97
N ARG A 74 5.55 -13.95 2.05
CA ARG A 74 6.40 -14.22 0.88
C ARG A 74 5.64 -14.78 -0.31
N ALA A 75 4.77 -15.77 -0.12
CA ALA A 75 3.99 -16.34 -1.22
C ALA A 75 3.05 -15.31 -1.85
N ARG A 76 2.41 -14.48 -1.01
CA ARG A 76 1.53 -13.41 -1.49
C ARG A 76 2.30 -12.33 -2.25
N LEU A 77 3.44 -11.88 -1.74
CA LEU A 77 4.30 -10.92 -2.44
C LEU A 77 4.79 -11.49 -3.78
N ARG A 78 5.29 -12.74 -3.82
CA ARG A 78 5.67 -13.40 -5.08
C ARG A 78 4.57 -13.37 -6.13
N ARG A 79 3.31 -13.53 -5.70
CA ARG A 79 2.17 -13.38 -6.61
C ARG A 79 2.04 -11.95 -7.12
N HIS A 80 2.02 -10.94 -6.25
CA HIS A 80 1.86 -9.55 -6.69
C HIS A 80 2.97 -9.08 -7.62
N PHE A 81 4.20 -9.52 -7.39
CA PHE A 81 5.35 -9.17 -8.23
C PHE A 81 5.46 -9.99 -9.53
N ARG A 82 4.60 -11.01 -9.73
CA ARG A 82 4.58 -11.79 -10.97
C ARG A 82 3.98 -10.95 -12.11
N PRO A 83 4.71 -10.71 -13.22
CA PRO A 83 4.17 -9.99 -14.37
C PRO A 83 3.16 -10.85 -15.14
N GLY A 84 2.18 -10.21 -15.79
CA GLY A 84 1.21 -10.88 -16.66
C GLY A 84 0.35 -11.94 -15.96
N LYS A 85 0.20 -11.85 -14.64
CA LYS A 85 -0.60 -12.82 -13.87
C LYS A 85 -2.08 -12.64 -14.15
N THR A 86 -2.83 -13.74 -14.14
CA THR A 86 -4.29 -13.68 -14.13
C THR A 86 -4.79 -12.92 -12.91
N VAL A 87 -5.67 -11.95 -13.14
CA VAL A 87 -6.29 -11.12 -12.10
C VAL A 87 -7.21 -11.99 -11.24
N HIS A 88 -6.86 -12.19 -9.97
CA HIS A 88 -7.75 -12.83 -9.00
C HIS A 88 -8.22 -11.84 -7.92
N TRP A 89 -7.38 -10.87 -7.54
CA TRP A 89 -7.74 -9.80 -6.61
C TRP A 89 -7.72 -8.45 -7.31
N HIS A 90 -8.48 -7.48 -6.79
CA HIS A 90 -8.55 -6.14 -7.39
C HIS A 90 -7.18 -5.48 -7.54
N VAL A 91 -6.29 -5.67 -6.57
CA VAL A 91 -4.92 -5.15 -6.62
C VAL A 91 -4.04 -5.83 -7.68
N ASP A 92 -4.44 -6.98 -8.22
CA ASP A 92 -3.71 -7.63 -9.31
C ASP A 92 -3.79 -6.80 -10.61
N GLU A 93 -4.91 -6.11 -10.86
CA GLU A 93 -5.03 -5.16 -11.99
C GLU A 93 -3.98 -4.05 -11.86
N LEU A 94 -3.80 -3.51 -10.64
CA LEU A 94 -2.83 -2.46 -10.37
C LEU A 94 -1.39 -2.96 -10.44
N THR A 95 -1.08 -4.09 -9.81
CA THR A 95 0.29 -4.63 -9.78
C THR A 95 0.73 -5.21 -11.13
N ASN A 96 -0.18 -5.48 -12.06
CA ASN A 96 0.17 -5.77 -13.46
C ASN A 96 0.50 -4.50 -14.26
N ALA A 97 -0.12 -3.38 -13.93
CA ALA A 97 0.05 -2.12 -14.64
C ALA A 97 1.13 -1.20 -14.03
N ALA A 98 1.59 -1.51 -12.82
CA ALA A 98 2.52 -0.67 -12.08
C ALA A 98 3.92 -0.63 -12.72
N ASP A 99 4.47 0.58 -12.88
CA ASP A 99 5.85 0.79 -13.33
C ASP A 99 6.85 0.76 -12.16
N ARG A 100 6.38 0.92 -10.92
CA ARG A 100 7.15 0.69 -9.69
C ARG A 100 6.32 -0.13 -8.72
N LEU A 101 6.94 -1.09 -8.06
CA LEU A 101 6.30 -1.93 -7.05
C LEU A 101 7.32 -2.34 -5.99
N LEU A 102 7.01 -2.03 -4.74
CA LEU A 102 7.75 -2.39 -3.55
C LEU A 102 6.79 -2.92 -2.49
N ALA A 103 7.32 -3.57 -1.47
CA ALA A 103 6.54 -4.06 -0.35
C ALA A 103 7.24 -3.86 1.00
N LEU A 104 6.42 -3.69 2.04
CA LEU A 104 6.83 -3.80 3.44
C LEU A 104 6.09 -4.99 4.05
N ALA A 105 6.80 -5.79 4.84
CA ALA A 105 6.25 -6.98 5.49
C ALA A 105 6.03 -6.73 6.98
N TYR A 106 4.87 -7.17 7.49
CA TYR A 106 4.51 -7.09 8.91
C TYR A 106 4.08 -8.48 9.38
N PRO A 107 5.02 -9.38 9.71
CA PRO A 107 4.70 -10.68 10.29
C PRO A 107 3.81 -10.52 11.52
N GLN A 108 2.78 -11.37 11.65
CA GLN A 108 1.75 -11.28 12.71
C GLN A 108 0.91 -9.99 12.73
N GLY A 109 1.19 -9.01 11.85
CA GLY A 109 0.40 -7.78 11.73
C GLY A 109 -0.95 -7.98 11.04
N ALA A 110 -1.83 -6.99 11.17
CA ALA A 110 -3.11 -6.94 10.47
C ALA A 110 -3.14 -5.80 9.44
N GLU A 111 -3.72 -6.07 8.26
CA GLU A 111 -3.86 -5.08 7.19
C GLU A 111 -4.68 -3.85 7.63
N CYS A 112 -5.66 -4.05 8.53
CA CYS A 112 -6.45 -2.97 9.09
C CYS A 112 -5.61 -1.99 9.91
N ASP A 113 -4.58 -2.47 10.61
CA ASP A 113 -3.72 -1.60 11.43
C ASP A 113 -2.85 -0.68 10.56
N ILE A 114 -2.40 -1.18 9.41
CA ILE A 114 -1.72 -0.38 8.37
C ILE A 114 -2.65 0.74 7.90
N VAL A 115 -3.87 0.40 7.48
CA VAL A 115 -4.86 1.38 6.99
C VAL A 115 -5.16 2.43 8.04
N ASP A 116 -5.45 1.98 9.26
CA ASP A 116 -5.75 2.81 10.41
C ASP A 116 -4.64 3.82 10.71
N ARG A 117 -3.38 3.36 10.75
CA ARG A 117 -2.23 4.22 11.05
C ARG A 117 -2.01 5.27 9.97
N LEU A 118 -2.11 4.88 8.70
CA LEU A 118 -1.95 5.80 7.57
C LEU A 118 -3.07 6.84 7.54
N LEU A 119 -4.33 6.45 7.75
CA LEU A 119 -5.45 7.39 7.78
C LEU A 119 -5.37 8.38 8.97
N ARG A 120 -4.96 7.90 10.16
CA ARG A 120 -4.78 8.76 11.35
C ARG A 120 -3.71 9.84 11.18
N SER A 121 -2.76 9.65 10.27
CA SER A 121 -1.74 10.66 9.98
C SER A 121 -2.28 11.89 9.25
N SER A 122 -3.48 11.79 8.65
CA SER A 122 -4.04 12.79 7.71
C SER A 122 -3.21 13.02 6.45
N LEU A 123 -2.12 12.28 6.24
CA LEU A 123 -1.29 12.33 5.04
C LEU A 123 -1.79 11.38 3.94
N PHE A 124 -2.76 10.52 4.27
CA PHE A 124 -3.34 9.54 3.36
C PHE A 124 -4.85 9.61 3.36
N GLN A 125 -5.44 9.28 2.22
CA GLN A 125 -6.89 9.15 2.08
C GLN A 125 -7.25 7.89 1.26
N PRO A 126 -8.48 7.37 1.37
CA PRO A 126 -8.95 6.30 0.49
C PRO A 126 -8.81 6.69 -0.98
N ALA A 127 -8.14 5.86 -1.77
CA ALA A 127 -7.98 6.08 -3.20
C ALA A 127 -9.27 5.75 -3.96
N LEU A 128 -9.91 4.65 -3.57
CA LEU A 128 -11.17 4.19 -4.14
C LEU A 128 -11.97 3.46 -3.05
N ARG A 129 -13.18 3.94 -2.78
CA ARG A 129 -14.04 3.41 -1.72
C ARG A 129 -14.24 1.90 -1.89
N ARG A 130 -14.11 1.16 -0.79
CA ARG A 130 -14.28 -0.31 -0.68
C ARG A 130 -13.25 -1.16 -1.46
N PHE A 131 -12.23 -0.53 -2.06
CA PHE A 131 -11.21 -1.26 -2.81
C PHE A 131 -10.40 -2.18 -1.90
N GLY A 132 -10.39 -3.48 -2.22
CA GLY A 132 -9.66 -4.49 -1.47
C GLY A 132 -10.10 -4.68 -0.02
N SER A 133 -11.25 -4.12 0.36
CA SER A 133 -11.81 -4.17 1.71
C SER A 133 -13.22 -4.76 1.71
N SER A 134 -13.53 -5.63 0.74
CA SER A 134 -14.90 -6.14 0.54
C SER A 134 -15.41 -6.97 1.72
N ASP A 135 -14.51 -7.74 2.35
CA ASP A 135 -14.72 -8.53 3.57
C ASP A 135 -14.46 -7.74 4.86
N CYS A 136 -13.86 -6.55 4.77
CA CYS A 136 -13.59 -5.68 5.91
C CYS A 136 -14.73 -4.68 6.13
N LYS A 137 -15.32 -4.65 7.34
CA LYS A 137 -16.42 -3.71 7.69
C LYS A 137 -15.93 -2.36 8.23
N ARG A 138 -14.70 -2.28 8.74
CA ARG A 138 -14.15 -1.09 9.43
C ARG A 138 -13.41 -0.13 8.50
N CYS A 139 -12.70 -0.65 7.50
CA CYS A 139 -11.87 0.19 6.64
C CYS A 139 -12.69 0.77 5.48
N PRO A 140 -12.55 2.08 5.19
CA PRO A 140 -13.20 2.69 4.03
C PRO A 140 -12.65 2.16 2.70
N ALA A 141 -11.37 1.79 2.67
CA ALA A 141 -10.66 1.11 1.59
C ALA A 141 -9.34 0.55 2.13
N HIS A 142 -8.77 -0.45 1.47
CA HIS A 142 -7.39 -0.89 1.73
C HIS A 142 -6.37 -0.30 0.74
N LEU A 143 -6.86 0.36 -0.32
CA LEU A 143 -6.03 1.17 -1.22
C LEU A 143 -6.11 2.64 -0.81
N LEU A 144 -4.98 3.19 -0.40
CA LEU A 144 -4.81 4.58 0.01
C LEU A 144 -3.90 5.32 -0.96
N LYS A 145 -4.05 6.64 -1.02
CA LYS A 145 -3.16 7.54 -1.74
C LYS A 145 -2.67 8.66 -0.82
N PRO A 146 -1.44 9.16 -1.00
CA PRO A 146 -0.98 10.35 -0.28
C PRO A 146 -1.80 11.58 -0.65
N VAL A 147 -1.93 12.54 0.27
CA VAL A 147 -2.65 13.82 0.10
C VAL A 147 -1.63 14.95 -0.15
N PRO A 148 -1.46 15.42 -1.40
CA PRO A 148 -0.38 16.35 -1.77
C PRO A 148 -0.33 17.65 -0.96
N ASP A 149 -1.48 18.29 -0.71
CA ASP A 149 -1.55 19.60 -0.07
C ASP A 149 -1.09 19.59 1.40
N MET A 150 -1.29 18.46 2.09
CA MET A 150 -0.84 18.25 3.47
C MET A 150 0.65 17.93 3.57
N LEU A 151 1.25 17.47 2.48
CA LEU A 151 2.68 17.13 2.41
C LEU A 151 3.53 18.38 2.19
N GLY A 152 3.09 19.29 1.31
CA GLY A 152 3.76 20.57 1.09
C GLY A 152 3.75 21.47 2.33
N THR A 153 2.67 21.43 3.13
CA THR A 153 2.54 22.25 4.35
C THR A 153 3.49 21.78 5.48
N ARG A 154 3.76 20.47 5.59
CA ARG A 154 4.63 19.90 6.64
C ARG A 154 6.10 19.75 6.24
N TYR A 155 6.41 19.67 4.94
CA TYR A 155 7.80 19.54 4.45
C TYR A 155 8.34 20.80 3.76
N GLY A 156 7.50 21.82 3.51
CA GLY A 156 7.87 23.10 2.87
C GLY A 156 8.15 24.25 3.84
N SER A 157 8.00 24.06 5.14
CA SER A 157 8.57 24.95 6.16
C SER A 157 9.20 24.08 7.24
N ALA A 158 10.28 24.56 7.86
CA ALA A 158 10.95 23.92 8.99
C ALA A 158 10.01 23.86 10.21
N ALA A 159 8.95 23.06 10.13
CA ALA A 159 8.04 22.80 11.22
C ALA A 159 8.63 21.65 12.04
N GLU A 160 9.02 21.96 13.27
CA GLU A 160 9.43 20.98 14.27
C GLU A 160 8.40 19.83 14.38
N PRO A 161 8.87 18.59 14.62
CA PRO A 161 7.96 17.48 14.84
C PRO A 161 7.07 17.78 16.05
N PRO A 162 5.76 17.47 15.98
CA PRO A 162 4.88 17.67 17.14
C PRO A 162 5.37 16.80 18.30
N GLU A 163 5.66 17.44 19.43
CA GLU A 163 5.89 16.78 20.72
C GLU A 163 4.64 16.00 21.11
N LEU A 164 4.61 14.71 20.78
CA LEU A 164 3.55 13.80 21.18
C LEU A 164 4.13 12.44 21.57
N PHE A 165 5.03 12.48 22.55
CA PHE A 165 5.22 11.41 23.55
C PHE A 165 5.72 12.06 24.86
N ARG A 166 4.77 12.34 25.76
CA ARG A 166 4.98 12.22 27.20
C ARG A 166 4.13 11.06 27.69
#